data_AF-A0A2G9UP22-F1
#
_entry.id   AF-A0A2G9UP22-F1
#
_cell.length_a   1.000
_cell.length_b   1.000
_cell.length_c   1.000
_cell.angle_alpha   90.00
_cell.angle_beta   90.00
_cell.angle_gamma   90.00
#
_symmetry.space_group_name_H-M   'P 1'
#
loop_
_entity.id
_entity.type
_entity.pdbx_description
1 polymer ?
#
loop_
_entity_poly.entity_id
_entity_poly.type
_entity_poly.pdbx_seq_one_letter_code
_entity_poly.pdbx_strand_id
1 'polypeptide(L)'
;MPPTLRRRATPYIQSSGPVRSNTTLLQTTSPYIPAVNFSLLNFVDASILSKLELPIFDGNILKYPEFSSRFATLVGNKVQLDDTTKFSLLKSSLRGRALHAIQGLSMTPNNYKVAMDILATHFDDKVTMKHILYTKLSQLPYCDSDGRSLQALYNQMFALVRQFAEDGNDSNETGLGAILLNKLPARVRSQIYDKTSNHKPQSFPDRTLAAAY
;
A
#
# COMPACT_ATOMS: atom_id res chain seq x y z
N MET A 1 -39.26 -25.39 -77.95
CA MET A 1 -38.46 -25.03 -79.14
C MET A 1 -37.52 -23.88 -78.79
N PRO A 2 -36.33 -23.77 -79.40
CA PRO A 2 -35.03 -24.47 -79.21
C PRO A 2 -34.03 -23.49 -78.51
N PRO A 3 -32.68 -23.50 -78.66
CA PRO A 3 -31.70 -24.52 -79.06
C PRO A 3 -30.52 -24.70 -78.08
N THR A 4 -29.85 -25.86 -78.19
CA THR A 4 -28.44 -26.10 -77.88
C THR A 4 -27.51 -25.19 -78.70
N LEU A 5 -26.36 -24.74 -78.16
CA LEU A 5 -25.14 -24.58 -78.95
C LEU A 5 -23.87 -24.50 -78.07
N ARG A 6 -23.08 -25.56 -78.21
CA ARG A 6 -21.67 -25.74 -77.89
C ARG A 6 -20.80 -24.61 -78.48
N ARG A 7 -19.86 -24.06 -77.71
CA ARG A 7 -18.62 -23.49 -78.29
C ARG A 7 -17.40 -23.80 -77.43
N ARG A 8 -16.59 -24.73 -77.97
CA ARG A 8 -15.13 -24.77 -77.79
C ARG A 8 -14.53 -23.45 -78.26
N ALA A 9 -13.54 -22.95 -77.53
CA ALA A 9 -12.41 -22.22 -78.11
C ALA A 9 -11.14 -22.65 -77.36
N THR A 10 -10.20 -23.18 -78.12
CA THR A 10 -8.87 -23.64 -77.72
C THR A 10 -7.84 -22.50 -77.96
N PRO A 11 -6.51 -22.73 -78.01
CA PRO A 11 -5.52 -22.05 -77.17
C PRO A 11 -4.62 -21.10 -77.99
N TYR A 12 -3.79 -20.28 -77.34
CA TYR A 12 -2.52 -19.72 -77.87
C TYR A 12 -1.82 -19.00 -76.70
N ILE A 13 -0.70 -19.47 -76.12
CA ILE A 13 0.70 -19.60 -76.58
C ILE A 13 1.46 -18.26 -76.65
N GLN A 14 2.69 -18.33 -76.11
CA GLN A 14 3.92 -17.50 -76.27
C GLN A 14 4.04 -16.19 -75.48
N SER A 15 4.90 -16.16 -74.45
CA SER A 15 6.38 -16.04 -74.43
C SER A 15 6.87 -14.60 -74.62
N SER A 16 7.56 -14.06 -73.63
CA SER A 16 8.69 -13.13 -73.82
C SER A 16 9.34 -12.76 -72.47
N GLY A 17 10.60 -13.18 -72.29
CA GLY A 17 11.72 -12.36 -71.84
C GLY A 17 11.78 -11.79 -70.41
N PRO A 18 12.99 -11.61 -69.83
CA PRO A 18 13.19 -11.31 -68.42
C PRO A 18 13.27 -9.80 -68.15
N VAL A 19 12.71 -9.33 -67.03
CA VAL A 19 13.02 -7.99 -66.51
C VAL A 19 13.16 -8.05 -64.99
N ARG A 20 14.37 -7.70 -64.54
CA ARG A 20 14.73 -7.49 -63.14
C ARG A 20 13.80 -6.46 -62.51
N SER A 21 13.28 -6.76 -61.34
CA SER A 21 12.81 -5.74 -60.39
C SER A 21 13.50 -6.00 -59.06
N ASN A 22 14.53 -5.19 -58.80
CA ASN A 22 15.20 -5.11 -57.51
C ASN A 22 14.16 -4.73 -56.45
N THR A 23 13.79 -5.66 -55.59
CA THR A 23 13.07 -5.36 -54.35
C THR A 23 14.08 -5.40 -53.22
N THR A 24 14.48 -4.19 -52.82
CA THR A 24 15.22 -3.86 -51.62
C THR A 24 14.72 -4.67 -50.42
N LEU A 25 15.60 -5.48 -49.83
CA LEU A 25 15.37 -6.10 -48.52
C LEU A 25 15.25 -4.99 -47.48
N LEU A 26 14.03 -4.69 -47.04
CA LEU A 26 13.83 -4.03 -45.75
C LEU A 26 14.03 -5.09 -44.66
N GLN A 27 15.28 -5.23 -44.22
CA GLN A 27 15.59 -5.87 -42.94
C GLN A 27 14.91 -5.06 -41.84
N THR A 28 13.73 -5.52 -41.40
CA THR A 28 13.17 -5.10 -40.12
C THR A 28 14.00 -5.80 -39.05
N THR A 29 14.94 -5.07 -38.47
CA THR A 29 15.66 -5.46 -37.26
C THR A 29 14.64 -5.53 -36.11
N SER A 30 14.01 -6.69 -35.96
CA SER A 30 13.27 -7.02 -34.76
C SER A 30 14.25 -6.99 -33.58
N PRO A 31 14.03 -6.17 -32.54
CA PRO A 31 14.91 -6.18 -31.39
C PRO A 31 14.80 -7.56 -30.72
N TYR A 32 15.91 -8.29 -30.69
CA TYR A 32 16.08 -9.49 -29.89
C TYR A 32 15.81 -9.13 -28.43
N ILE A 33 14.60 -9.46 -27.95
CA ILE A 33 14.34 -9.54 -26.51
C ILE A 33 14.96 -10.87 -26.09
N PRO A 34 15.98 -10.90 -25.21
CA PRO A 34 16.46 -12.17 -24.69
C PRO A 34 15.26 -12.86 -24.05
N ALA A 35 14.96 -14.09 -24.49
CA ALA A 35 13.95 -14.92 -23.86
C ALA A 35 14.39 -15.10 -22.40
N VAL A 36 13.81 -14.32 -21.49
CA VAL A 36 14.00 -14.50 -20.06
C VAL A 36 13.41 -15.89 -19.78
N ASN A 37 14.29 -16.86 -19.51
CA ASN A 37 13.87 -18.23 -19.21
C ASN A 37 12.95 -18.18 -17.99
N PHE A 38 11.63 -18.24 -18.23
CA PHE A 38 10.60 -18.30 -17.20
C PHE A 38 10.84 -19.47 -16.21
N SER A 39 11.50 -20.53 -16.67
CA SER A 39 11.91 -21.68 -15.87
C SER A 39 12.93 -21.33 -14.78
N LEU A 40 13.86 -20.41 -15.04
CA LEU A 40 14.84 -19.96 -14.04
C LEU A 40 14.20 -18.98 -13.05
N LEU A 41 13.21 -18.20 -13.48
CA LEU A 41 12.42 -17.35 -12.59
C LEU A 41 11.55 -18.17 -11.62
N ASN A 42 10.89 -19.23 -12.09
CA ASN A 42 10.14 -20.15 -11.21
C ASN A 42 11.01 -20.81 -10.14
N PHE A 43 12.27 -21.16 -10.47
CA PHE A 43 13.18 -21.79 -9.51
C PHE A 43 13.72 -20.79 -8.47
N VAL A 44 13.98 -19.55 -8.91
CA VAL A 44 14.32 -18.44 -8.03
C VAL A 44 13.14 -18.07 -7.13
N ASP A 45 11.91 -18.10 -7.64
CA ASP A 45 10.70 -17.88 -6.85
C ASP A 45 10.50 -18.95 -5.78
N ALA A 46 10.66 -20.24 -6.08
CA ALA A 46 10.56 -21.30 -5.08
C ALA A 46 11.68 -21.21 -4.02
N SER A 47 12.89 -20.82 -4.41
CA SER A 47 14.01 -20.59 -3.48
C SER A 47 13.84 -19.31 -2.64
N ILE A 48 13.16 -18.29 -3.16
CA ILE A 48 12.84 -17.07 -2.41
C ILE A 48 11.67 -17.37 -1.48
N LEU A 49 10.57 -17.95 -1.95
CA LEU A 49 9.39 -18.33 -1.15
C LEU A 49 9.71 -19.31 -0.02
N SER A 50 10.63 -20.25 -0.22
CA SER A 50 11.06 -21.19 0.83
C SER A 50 11.91 -20.53 1.94
N LYS A 51 12.50 -19.37 1.68
CA LYS A 51 13.26 -18.57 2.67
C LYS A 51 12.52 -17.33 3.16
N LEU A 52 11.43 -16.96 2.50
CA LEU A 52 10.70 -15.74 2.77
C LEU A 52 9.68 -16.00 3.87
N GLU A 53 9.99 -15.54 5.08
CA GLU A 53 9.02 -15.49 6.16
C GLU A 53 7.90 -14.50 5.77
N LEU A 54 6.75 -15.06 5.36
CA LEU A 54 5.58 -14.26 5.09
C LEU A 54 5.09 -13.60 6.38
N PRO A 55 4.68 -12.32 6.32
CA PRO A 55 4.18 -11.63 7.49
C PRO A 55 2.88 -12.31 7.96
N ILE A 56 2.77 -12.53 9.27
CA ILE A 56 1.55 -13.12 9.84
C ILE A 56 0.61 -12.01 10.28
N PHE A 57 -0.66 -12.12 9.91
CA PHE A 57 -1.70 -11.17 10.30
C PHE A 57 -2.88 -11.85 10.97
N ASP A 58 -3.18 -11.41 12.18
CA ASP A 58 -4.22 -11.97 13.07
C ASP A 58 -5.55 -11.18 13.05
N GLY A 59 -5.57 -10.03 12.38
CA GLY A 59 -6.70 -9.09 12.37
C GLY A 59 -6.54 -7.90 13.32
N ASN A 60 -5.34 -7.65 13.84
CA ASN A 60 -5.06 -6.43 14.60
C ASN A 60 -4.96 -5.22 13.67
N ILE A 61 -5.99 -4.36 13.69
CA ILE A 61 -6.10 -3.13 12.87
C ILE A 61 -4.80 -2.28 12.92
N LEU A 62 -4.16 -2.15 14.09
CA LEU A 62 -2.93 -1.36 14.22
C LEU A 62 -1.74 -1.91 13.43
N LYS A 63 -1.75 -3.21 13.12
CA LYS A 63 -0.70 -3.89 12.36
C LYS A 63 -1.04 -4.04 10.88
N TYR A 64 -2.29 -3.72 10.49
CA TYR A 64 -2.74 -3.91 9.12
C TYR A 64 -1.95 -3.10 8.09
N PRO A 65 -1.60 -1.80 8.32
CA PRO A 65 -0.82 -1.04 7.35
C PRO A 65 0.55 -1.68 7.03
N GLU A 66 1.26 -2.11 8.08
CA GLU A 66 2.54 -2.81 7.92
C GLU A 66 2.35 -4.14 7.18
N PHE A 67 1.38 -4.95 7.59
CA PHE A 67 1.09 -6.23 6.93
C PHE A 67 0.75 -6.04 5.46
N SER A 68 -0.17 -5.13 5.13
CA SER A 68 -0.63 -4.87 3.76
C SER A 68 0.53 -4.44 2.87
N SER A 69 1.35 -3.50 3.34
CA SER A 69 2.55 -3.03 2.64
C SER A 69 3.54 -4.18 2.40
N ARG A 70 3.90 -4.92 3.45
CA ARG A 70 4.85 -6.03 3.35
C ARG A 70 4.34 -7.14 2.43
N PHE A 71 3.08 -7.55 2.57
CA PHE A 71 2.48 -8.58 1.73
C PHE A 71 2.41 -8.13 0.25
N ALA A 72 2.07 -6.87 -0.02
CA ALA A 72 2.08 -6.32 -1.37
C ALA A 72 3.49 -6.37 -1.98
N THR A 73 4.53 -5.95 -1.26
CA THR A 73 5.92 -6.00 -1.75
C THR A 73 6.41 -7.42 -2.01
N LEU A 74 6.06 -8.35 -1.11
CA LEU A 74 6.57 -9.72 -1.14
C LEU A 74 5.84 -10.62 -2.13
N VAL A 75 4.52 -10.44 -2.25
CA VAL A 75 3.62 -11.35 -2.99
C VAL A 75 2.79 -10.58 -4.00
N GLY A 76 2.07 -9.54 -3.57
CA GLY A 76 1.08 -8.85 -4.40
C GLY A 76 1.64 -8.28 -5.71
N ASN A 77 2.79 -7.62 -5.62
CA ASN A 77 3.47 -6.91 -6.72
C ASN A 77 4.33 -7.84 -7.59
N LYS A 78 4.43 -9.13 -7.25
CA LYS A 78 5.19 -10.10 -8.03
C LYS A 78 4.35 -10.54 -9.24
N VAL A 79 4.79 -10.16 -10.43
CA VAL A 79 4.14 -10.52 -11.71
C VAL A 79 4.32 -12.00 -12.04
N GLN A 80 5.33 -12.65 -11.44
CA GLN A 80 5.64 -14.06 -11.65
C GLN A 80 4.68 -15.01 -10.92
N LEU A 81 3.96 -14.52 -9.90
CA LEU A 81 2.98 -15.30 -9.16
C LEU A 81 1.58 -15.07 -9.75
N ASP A 82 0.86 -16.16 -10.02
CA ASP A 82 -0.54 -16.09 -10.40
C ASP A 82 -1.44 -15.80 -9.19
N ASP A 83 -2.64 -15.28 -9.44
CA ASP A 83 -3.57 -14.87 -8.37
C ASP A 83 -4.00 -16.05 -7.48
N THR A 84 -4.03 -17.29 -7.99
CA THR A 84 -4.35 -18.47 -7.17
C THR A 84 -3.24 -18.76 -6.16
N THR A 85 -1.98 -18.70 -6.60
CA THR A 85 -0.82 -18.85 -5.71
C THR A 85 -0.76 -17.71 -4.71
N LYS A 86 -0.96 -16.46 -5.14
CA LYS A 86 -1.05 -15.31 -4.22
C LYS A 86 -2.13 -15.52 -3.18
N PHE A 87 -3.29 -16.07 -3.57
CA PHE A 87 -4.37 -16.33 -2.62
C PHE A 87 -4.03 -17.43 -1.62
N SER A 88 -3.36 -18.49 -2.06
CA SER A 88 -2.86 -19.54 -1.17
C SER A 88 -1.90 -18.98 -0.12
N LEU A 89 -0.96 -18.14 -0.54
CA LEU A 89 0.00 -17.46 0.33
C LEU A 89 -0.68 -16.45 1.26
N LEU A 90 -1.72 -15.75 0.79
CA LEU A 90 -2.53 -14.88 1.62
C LEU A 90 -3.17 -15.70 2.74
N LYS A 91 -3.91 -16.77 2.41
CA LYS A 91 -4.56 -17.63 3.43
C LYS A 91 -3.55 -18.23 4.42
N SER A 92 -2.35 -18.60 3.97
CA SER A 92 -1.31 -19.13 4.86
C SER A 92 -0.70 -18.06 5.79
N SER A 93 -0.78 -16.79 5.42
CA SER A 93 -0.32 -15.63 6.20
C SER A 93 -1.36 -15.12 7.22
N LEU A 94 -2.63 -15.52 7.09
CA LEU A 94 -3.69 -15.05 7.97
C LEU A 94 -3.97 -15.99 9.14
N ARG A 95 -4.30 -15.41 10.29
CA ARG A 95 -4.73 -16.11 11.51
C ARG A 95 -5.95 -15.43 12.11
N GLY A 96 -6.61 -16.11 13.04
CA GLY A 96 -7.67 -15.54 13.87
C GLY A 96 -8.75 -14.81 13.06
N ARG A 97 -8.99 -13.54 13.40
CA ARG A 97 -10.05 -12.71 12.82
C ARG A 97 -9.84 -12.45 11.33
N ALA A 98 -8.59 -12.26 10.91
CA ALA A 98 -8.30 -12.00 9.50
C ALA A 98 -8.59 -13.22 8.62
N LEU A 99 -8.23 -14.43 9.08
CA LEU A 99 -8.53 -15.66 8.35
C LEU A 99 -10.04 -15.91 8.31
N HIS A 100 -10.73 -15.68 9.42
CA HIS A 100 -12.19 -15.83 9.49
C HIS A 100 -12.91 -14.91 8.50
N ALA A 101 -12.43 -13.68 8.29
CA ALA A 101 -13.02 -12.72 7.37
C ALA A 101 -13.12 -13.24 5.92
N ILE A 102 -12.20 -14.11 5.50
CA ILE A 102 -12.13 -14.63 4.12
C ILE A 102 -12.40 -16.14 4.02
N GLN A 103 -12.82 -16.78 5.11
CA GLN A 103 -12.93 -18.25 5.18
C GLN A 103 -13.95 -18.83 4.19
N GLY A 104 -14.99 -18.07 3.83
CA GLY A 104 -16.02 -18.48 2.87
C GLY A 104 -15.59 -18.46 1.40
N LEU A 105 -14.40 -17.94 1.08
CA LEU A 105 -13.92 -17.84 -0.29
C LEU A 105 -13.23 -19.13 -0.74
N SER A 106 -13.66 -19.64 -1.90
CA SER A 106 -13.02 -20.76 -2.60
C SER A 106 -11.68 -20.33 -3.22
N MET A 107 -10.71 -21.23 -3.27
CA MET A 107 -9.35 -20.96 -3.78
C MET A 107 -9.37 -20.77 -5.31
N THR A 108 -9.74 -19.58 -5.78
CA THR A 108 -9.82 -19.21 -7.19
C THR A 108 -9.10 -17.88 -7.46
N PRO A 109 -8.61 -17.64 -8.69
CA PRO A 109 -7.91 -16.40 -9.03
C PRO A 109 -8.75 -15.15 -8.78
N ASN A 110 -10.04 -15.18 -9.17
CA ASN A 110 -10.97 -14.06 -8.97
C ASN A 110 -11.14 -13.69 -7.49
N ASN A 111 -11.10 -14.68 -6.60
CA ASN A 111 -11.31 -14.47 -5.17
C ASN A 111 -10.11 -13.86 -4.47
N TYR A 112 -8.91 -13.84 -5.07
CA TYR A 112 -7.74 -13.17 -4.49
C TYR A 112 -8.01 -11.68 -4.26
N LYS A 113 -8.50 -10.99 -5.30
CA LYS A 113 -8.80 -9.55 -5.24
C LYS A 113 -9.92 -9.26 -4.26
N VAL A 114 -10.98 -10.08 -4.30
CA VAL A 114 -12.10 -10.00 -3.35
C VAL A 114 -11.62 -10.17 -1.91
N ALA A 115 -10.70 -11.12 -1.65
CA ALA A 115 -10.14 -11.31 -0.32
C ALA A 115 -9.35 -10.08 0.17
N MET A 116 -8.53 -9.47 -0.71
CA MET A 116 -7.79 -8.26 -0.38
C MET A 116 -8.74 -7.08 -0.09
N ASP A 117 -9.81 -6.92 -0.87
CA ASP A 117 -10.82 -5.87 -0.65
C ASP A 117 -11.58 -6.07 0.68
N ILE A 118 -11.94 -7.32 1.02
CA ILE A 118 -12.55 -7.65 2.31
C ILE A 118 -11.60 -7.27 3.46
N LEU A 119 -10.31 -7.62 3.34
CA LEU A 119 -9.33 -7.28 4.38
C LEU A 119 -9.16 -5.76 4.54
N ALA A 120 -9.08 -5.02 3.43
CA ALA A 120 -9.00 -3.56 3.48
C ALA A 120 -10.25 -2.96 4.11
N THR A 121 -11.44 -3.43 3.72
CA THR A 121 -12.71 -2.94 4.27
C THR A 121 -12.82 -3.17 5.77
N HIS A 122 -12.33 -4.31 6.28
CA HIS A 122 -12.45 -4.67 7.69
C HIS A 122 -11.31 -4.13 8.58
N PHE A 123 -10.13 -3.90 8.02
CA PHE A 123 -8.92 -3.64 8.81
C PHE A 123 -8.18 -2.35 8.44
N ASP A 124 -8.53 -1.68 7.34
CA ASP A 124 -7.99 -0.36 6.96
C ASP A 124 -8.86 0.80 7.47
N ASP A 125 -9.41 0.66 8.68
CA ASP A 125 -10.26 1.68 9.29
C ASP A 125 -9.41 2.66 10.11
N LYS A 126 -9.06 3.77 9.48
CA LYS A 126 -8.30 4.88 10.08
C LYS A 126 -9.01 5.51 11.29
N VAL A 127 -10.34 5.55 11.30
CA VAL A 127 -11.11 6.13 12.40
C VAL A 127 -11.01 5.23 13.63
N THR A 128 -11.26 3.92 13.45
CA THR A 128 -11.10 2.94 14.53
C THR A 128 -9.65 2.86 15.00
N MET A 129 -8.67 2.90 14.10
CA MET A 129 -7.26 2.96 14.45
C MET A 129 -6.94 4.16 15.36
N LYS A 130 -7.36 5.37 14.98
CA LYS A 130 -7.17 6.59 15.78
C LYS A 130 -7.85 6.47 17.16
N HIS A 131 -9.06 5.92 17.21
CA HIS A 131 -9.77 5.71 18.47
C HIS A 131 -9.03 4.73 19.41
N ILE A 132 -8.50 3.63 18.87
CA ILE A 132 -7.68 2.67 19.64
C ILE A 132 -6.40 3.35 20.15
N LEU A 133 -5.70 4.10 19.30
CA LEU A 133 -4.47 4.81 19.68
C LEU A 133 -4.72 5.86 20.76
N TYR A 134 -5.80 6.63 20.63
CA TYR A 134 -6.22 7.59 21.64
C TYR A 134 -6.53 6.92 22.98
N THR A 135 -7.24 5.79 22.94
CA THR A 135 -7.55 5.00 24.14
C THR A 135 -6.29 4.45 24.80
N LYS A 136 -5.31 3.97 24.02
CA LYS A 136 -4.01 3.53 24.56
C LYS A 136 -3.24 4.69 25.21
N LEU A 137 -3.21 5.85 24.56
CA LEU A 137 -2.58 7.06 25.10
C LEU A 137 -3.21 7.50 26.43
N SER A 138 -4.54 7.49 26.52
CA SER A 138 -5.25 7.88 27.75
C SER A 138 -5.04 6.87 28.89
N GLN A 139 -4.83 5.59 28.57
CA GLN A 139 -4.57 4.51 29.52
C GLN A 139 -3.10 4.38 29.95
N LEU A 140 -2.17 5.15 29.37
CA LEU A 140 -0.77 5.11 29.80
C LEU A 140 -0.63 5.44 31.30
N PRO A 141 0.29 4.77 32.02
CA PRO A 141 0.50 5.03 33.43
C PRO A 141 1.06 6.45 33.64
N TYR A 142 0.76 7.02 34.80
CA TYR A 142 1.41 8.27 35.22
C TYR A 142 2.88 8.00 35.53
N CYS A 143 3.74 8.95 35.19
CA CYS A 143 5.13 8.89 35.62
C CYS A 143 5.20 9.05 37.14
N ASP A 144 6.09 8.28 37.77
CA ASP A 144 6.36 8.41 39.20
C ASP A 144 6.87 9.81 39.54
N SER A 145 6.63 10.26 40.77
CA SER A 145 7.13 11.54 41.32
C SER A 145 8.65 11.69 41.15
N ASP A 146 9.36 10.57 41.21
CA ASP A 146 10.82 10.49 41.16
C ASP A 146 11.36 10.47 39.72
N GLY A 147 10.48 10.48 38.71
CA GLY A 147 10.86 10.55 37.30
C GLY A 147 11.50 9.27 36.73
N ARG A 148 11.56 8.17 37.50
CA ARG A 148 12.22 6.91 37.10
C ARG A 148 11.62 6.30 35.83
N SER A 149 10.32 6.44 35.63
CA SER A 149 9.58 5.93 34.46
C SER A 149 9.42 6.95 33.32
N LEU A 150 9.97 8.16 33.45
CA LEU A 150 9.74 9.25 32.50
C LEU A 150 10.20 8.91 31.08
N GLN A 151 11.38 8.30 30.95
CA GLN A 151 11.92 7.94 29.64
C GLN A 151 11.08 6.85 28.94
N ALA A 152 10.65 5.83 29.70
CA ALA A 152 9.79 4.78 29.18
C ALA A 152 8.43 5.34 28.75
N LEU A 153 7.83 6.20 29.58
CA LEU A 153 6.58 6.88 29.28
C LEU A 153 6.71 7.76 28.03
N TYR A 154 7.76 8.56 27.92
CA TYR A 154 8.03 9.38 26.75
C TYR A 154 8.14 8.54 25.47
N ASN A 155 8.91 7.45 25.50
CA ASN A 155 9.07 6.58 24.33
C ASN A 155 7.72 5.95 23.90
N GLN A 156 6.89 5.55 24.87
CA GLN A 156 5.55 5.02 24.58
C GLN A 156 4.62 6.08 23.99
N MET A 157 4.60 7.27 24.58
CA MET A 157 3.84 8.42 24.07
C MET A 157 4.27 8.77 22.64
N PHE A 158 5.58 8.88 22.41
CA PHE A 158 6.15 9.21 21.12
C PHE A 158 5.80 8.18 20.04
N ALA A 159 5.92 6.89 20.34
CA ALA A 159 5.56 5.83 19.42
C ALA A 159 4.07 5.88 19.02
N LEU A 160 3.17 6.05 19.99
CA LEU A 160 1.73 6.13 19.75
C LEU A 160 1.34 7.39 18.97
N VAL A 161 1.94 8.54 19.27
CA VAL A 161 1.71 9.79 18.54
C VAL A 161 2.20 9.68 17.10
N ARG A 162 3.35 9.06 16.86
CA ARG A 162 3.86 8.84 15.50
C ARG A 162 2.89 7.98 14.68
N GLN A 163 2.39 6.89 15.26
CA GLN A 163 1.39 6.03 14.60
C GLN A 163 0.06 6.77 14.37
N PHE A 164 -0.28 7.73 15.23
CA PHE A 164 -1.46 8.58 15.05
C PHE A 164 -1.28 9.62 13.92
N ALA A 165 -0.06 10.13 13.75
CA ALA A 165 0.28 11.21 12.82
C ALA A 165 0.54 10.76 11.38
N GLU A 166 0.58 9.46 11.08
CA GLU A 166 0.81 8.95 9.71
C GLU A 166 -0.22 9.42 8.67
N ASP A 167 -1.38 9.92 9.10
CA ASP A 167 -2.47 10.38 8.22
C ASP A 167 -2.46 11.87 7.86
N GLY A 168 -1.47 12.66 8.30
CA GLY A 168 -1.30 14.07 7.87
C GLY A 168 -2.48 15.01 8.18
N ASN A 169 -3.36 14.64 9.12
CA ASN A 169 -4.50 15.46 9.50
C ASN A 169 -4.23 16.13 10.86
N ASP A 170 -3.78 17.39 10.80
CA ASP A 170 -3.27 18.20 11.91
C ASP A 170 -4.35 18.63 12.93
N SER A 171 -5.62 18.32 12.68
CA SER A 171 -6.76 18.86 13.44
C SER A 171 -6.87 18.35 14.89
N ASN A 172 -6.09 17.33 15.28
CA ASN A 172 -6.22 16.65 16.57
C ASN A 172 -5.05 16.89 17.54
N GLU A 173 -4.08 17.74 17.17
CA GLU A 173 -2.87 17.98 17.94
C GLU A 173 -3.15 18.56 19.33
N THR A 174 -4.13 19.45 19.45
CA THR A 174 -4.45 20.16 20.70
C THR A 174 -4.97 19.23 21.79
N GLY A 175 -5.87 18.29 21.44
CA GLY A 175 -6.43 17.32 22.39
C GLY A 175 -5.42 16.29 22.86
N LEU A 176 -4.53 15.86 21.95
CA LEU A 176 -3.42 14.98 22.30
C LEU A 176 -2.43 15.69 23.22
N GLY A 177 -2.04 16.92 22.91
CA GLY A 177 -1.13 17.71 23.75
C GLY A 177 -1.58 17.81 25.20
N ALA A 178 -2.89 18.02 25.44
CA ALA A 178 -3.45 18.07 26.79
C ALA A 178 -3.35 16.73 27.54
N ILE A 179 -3.62 15.61 26.87
CA ILE A 179 -3.48 14.27 27.47
C ILE A 179 -2.02 14.02 27.82
N LEU A 180 -1.13 14.29 26.87
CA LEU A 180 0.30 14.04 27.03
C LEU A 180 0.87 14.86 28.20
N LEU A 181 0.51 16.14 28.29
CA LEU A 181 0.98 17.02 29.36
C LEU A 181 0.50 16.55 30.73
N ASN A 182 -0.72 16.03 30.83
CA ASN A 182 -1.26 15.49 32.08
C ASN A 182 -0.61 14.18 32.53
N LYS A 183 0.08 13.45 31.64
CA LYS A 183 0.83 12.23 31.99
C LYS A 183 2.22 12.51 32.56
N LEU A 184 2.75 13.71 32.36
CA LEU A 184 4.08 14.10 32.84
C LEU A 184 4.08 14.47 34.33
N PRO A 185 5.20 14.28 35.06
CA PRO A 185 5.34 14.74 36.44
C PRO A 185 5.14 16.25 36.55
N ALA A 186 4.60 16.71 37.69
CA ALA A 186 4.34 18.13 37.95
C ALA A 186 5.56 19.03 37.68
N ARG A 187 6.76 18.58 38.10
CA ARG A 187 8.02 19.29 37.84
C ARG A 187 8.28 19.54 36.35
N VAL A 188 8.02 18.54 35.51
CA VAL A 188 8.24 18.63 34.06
C VAL A 188 7.17 19.52 33.42
N ARG A 189 5.92 19.41 33.87
CA ARG A 189 4.82 20.26 33.42
C ARG A 189 5.11 21.74 33.67
N SER A 190 5.52 22.10 34.89
CA SER A 190 5.87 23.48 35.24
C SER A 190 7.00 24.01 34.35
N GLN A 191 8.06 23.22 34.13
CA GLN A 191 9.16 23.62 33.25
C GLN A 191 8.72 23.84 31.80
N ILE A 192 7.76 23.06 31.29
CA ILE A 192 7.22 23.25 29.93
C ILE A 192 6.40 24.55 29.90
N TYR A 193 5.51 24.77 30.86
CA TYR A 193 4.70 26.00 30.94
C TYR A 193 5.58 27.26 31.03
N ASP A 194 6.62 27.25 31.86
CA ASP A 194 7.52 28.40 32.02
C ASP A 194 8.23 28.74 30.69
N LYS A 195 8.64 27.71 29.94
CA LYS A 195 9.28 27.87 28.62
C LYS A 195 8.32 28.37 27.55
N THR A 196 7.07 27.90 27.54
CA THR A 196 6.06 28.35 26.58
C THR A 196 5.50 29.73 26.92
N SER A 197 5.46 30.11 28.20
CA SER A 197 5.00 31.44 28.66
C SER A 197 5.97 32.55 28.28
N ASN A 198 7.28 32.24 28.21
CA ASN A 198 8.31 33.17 27.73
C ASN A 198 8.29 33.40 26.20
N HIS A 199 7.42 32.73 25.45
CA HIS A 199 7.23 32.90 24.01
C HIS A 199 5.86 33.52 23.68
N LYS A 200 5.46 34.58 24.39
CA LYS A 200 4.27 35.36 24.00
C LYS A 200 4.56 36.05 22.65
N PRO A 201 3.68 35.96 21.62
CA PRO A 201 3.83 36.76 20.42
C PRO A 201 3.79 38.25 20.80
N GLN A 202 4.73 39.03 20.27
CA GLN A 202 4.74 40.48 20.39
C GLN A 202 3.33 41.02 20.07
N SER A 203 2.79 41.78 21.01
CA SER A 203 1.55 42.54 20.83
C SER A 203 1.65 43.40 19.56
N PHE A 204 0.73 43.18 18.61
CA PHE A 204 0.48 44.17 17.57
C PHE A 204 -0.07 45.44 18.23
N PRO A 205 0.46 46.64 17.91
CA PRO A 205 -0.06 47.87 18.48
C PRO A 205 -1.46 48.15 17.92
N ASP A 206 -2.36 48.58 18.81
CA ASP A 206 -3.69 49.10 18.50
C ASP A 206 -3.65 50.05 17.30
N ARG A 207 -4.35 49.68 16.21
CA ARG A 207 -4.81 50.65 15.21
C ARG A 207 -6.22 51.08 15.57
N THR A 208 -6.34 51.84 16.65
CA THR A 208 -7.33 52.92 16.69
C THR A 208 -6.76 54.12 15.95
N LEU A 209 -7.61 54.83 15.20
CA LEU A 209 -7.41 56.09 14.46
C LEU A 209 -7.11 55.95 12.96
N ALA A 210 -8.17 55.83 12.15
CA ALA A 210 -8.31 56.54 10.87
C ALA A 210 -9.75 56.41 10.34
N ALA A 211 -10.64 57.25 10.85
CA ALA A 211 -11.88 57.63 10.17
C ALA A 211 -12.23 59.07 10.59
N ALA A 212 -11.48 60.02 10.05
CA ALA A 212 -11.86 61.42 10.00
C ALA A 212 -11.53 61.93 8.59
N TYR A 213 -12.53 62.59 8.01
CA TYR A 213 -12.64 63.16 6.66
C TYR A 213 -13.18 62.24 5.56
#